data_AF-A0A1Q9JUD8-F1
#
_entry.id   AF-A0A1Q9JUD8-F1
#
_cell.length_a   1.000
_cell.length_b   1.000
_cell.length_c   1.000
_cell.angle_alpha   90.00
_cell.angle_beta   90.00
_cell.angle_gamma   90.00
#
_symmetry.space_group_name_H-M   'P 1'
#
loop_
_entity.id
_entity.type
_entity.pdbx_description
1 polymer ?
#
loop_
_entity_poly.entity_id
_entity_poly.type
_entity_poly.pdbx_seq_one_letter_code
_entity_poly.pdbx_strand_id
1 'polypeptide(L)'
;MNKTRENSHDTEYLCSVEKELKPIIKDKITINYSSNRYFIELNKIGVTKGNTMLQLAKIPDVAPEEIIAVGDNYNDLSMLEKADLSITPSNTVKDIKEQCDYICKNNNNTGVITEVMENFFDQNHCLKEKDD
;
A
#
# COMPACT_ATOMS: atom_id res chain seq x y z
N MET A 1 15.80 13.74 -31.46
CA MET A 1 16.61 12.72 -30.77
C MET A 1 15.91 12.36 -29.47
N ASN A 2 15.54 11.10 -29.31
CA ASN A 2 14.74 10.57 -28.21
C ASN A 2 15.49 10.64 -26.87
N LYS A 3 15.15 11.62 -26.03
CA LYS A 3 15.60 11.73 -24.63
C LYS A 3 14.88 10.77 -23.66
N THR A 4 13.97 9.94 -24.15
CA THR A 4 13.00 9.22 -23.32
C THR A 4 13.49 7.93 -22.69
N ARG A 5 14.73 7.48 -22.95
CA ARG A 5 15.22 6.17 -22.46
C ARG A 5 16.39 6.21 -21.47
N GLU A 6 17.06 7.34 -21.27
CA GLU A 6 18.26 7.38 -20.41
C GLU A 6 18.01 8.00 -19.02
N ASN A 7 16.92 8.75 -18.82
CA ASN A 7 16.62 9.43 -17.56
C ASN A 7 15.41 8.87 -16.80
N SER A 8 14.99 7.63 -17.09
CA SER A 8 13.86 6.97 -16.38
C SER A 8 14.16 6.63 -14.91
N HIS A 9 15.24 7.17 -14.34
CA HIS A 9 15.70 6.94 -12.97
C HIS A 9 15.93 8.24 -12.18
N ASP A 10 15.43 9.37 -12.69
CA ASP A 10 15.68 10.68 -12.08
C ASP A 10 14.42 11.21 -11.38
N THR A 11 14.44 11.21 -10.05
CA THR A 11 13.33 11.68 -9.21
C THR A 11 13.00 13.15 -9.49
N GLU A 12 13.99 13.97 -9.83
CA GLU A 12 13.76 15.39 -10.16
C GLU A 12 12.97 15.53 -11.46
N TYR A 13 13.25 14.67 -12.44
CA TYR A 13 12.52 14.64 -13.71
C TYR A 13 11.07 14.18 -13.53
N LEU A 14 10.81 13.18 -12.67
CA LEU A 14 9.44 12.78 -12.39
C LEU A 14 8.66 13.84 -11.62
N CYS A 15 9.29 14.52 -10.67
CA CYS A 15 8.70 15.64 -9.95
C CYS A 15 8.37 16.81 -10.89
N SER A 16 9.19 17.06 -11.93
CA SER A 16 8.88 18.10 -12.93
C SER A 16 7.74 17.68 -13.85
N VAL A 17 7.73 16.43 -14.31
CA VAL A 17 6.64 15.86 -15.11
C VAL A 17 5.32 15.86 -14.33
N GLU A 18 5.33 15.53 -13.04
CA GLU A 18 4.13 15.64 -12.19
C GLU A 18 3.63 17.08 -12.12
N LYS A 19 4.52 18.06 -11.90
CA LYS A 19 4.16 19.49 -11.85
C LYS A 19 3.54 19.97 -13.17
N GLU A 20 4.06 19.51 -14.30
CA GLU A 20 3.54 19.82 -15.64
C GLU A 20 2.19 19.13 -15.92
N LEU A 21 2.03 17.88 -15.48
CA LEU A 21 0.80 17.12 -15.62
C LEU A 21 -0.31 17.66 -14.72
N LYS A 22 0.04 18.13 -13.51
CA LYS A 22 -0.90 18.58 -12.47
C LYS A 22 -2.00 19.50 -13.04
N PRO A 23 -1.74 20.61 -13.75
CA PRO A 23 -2.79 21.47 -14.29
C PRO A 23 -3.69 20.80 -15.35
N ILE A 24 -3.21 19.77 -16.04
CA ILE A 24 -3.95 19.05 -17.10
C ILE A 24 -4.88 17.99 -16.50
N ILE A 25 -4.40 17.33 -15.43
CA ILE A 25 -5.04 16.15 -14.83
C ILE A 25 -5.72 16.43 -13.49
N LYS A 26 -5.54 17.63 -12.92
CA LYS A 26 -6.21 18.09 -11.71
C LYS A 26 -7.72 17.87 -11.88
N ASP A 27 -8.30 17.16 -10.93
CA ASP A 27 -9.72 16.82 -10.90
C ASP A 27 -10.19 15.86 -12.00
N LYS A 28 -9.27 15.15 -12.69
CA LYS A 28 -9.59 14.04 -13.60
C LYS A 28 -8.94 12.69 -13.25
N ILE A 29 -7.74 12.71 -12.65
CA ILE A 29 -6.90 11.51 -12.45
C ILE A 29 -6.33 11.49 -11.02
N THR A 30 -6.25 10.31 -10.41
CA THR A 30 -5.52 10.05 -9.16
C THR A 30 -4.12 9.54 -9.50
N ILE A 31 -3.10 10.16 -8.89
CA ILE A 31 -1.68 9.86 -9.10
C ILE A 31 -1.19 8.98 -7.94
N ASN A 32 -0.65 7.81 -8.26
CA ASN A 32 0.02 6.94 -7.29
C ASN A 32 1.48 6.72 -7.69
N TYR A 33 2.33 6.38 -6.72
CA TYR A 33 3.73 6.07 -6.95
C TYR A 33 3.99 4.62 -6.60
N SER A 34 4.57 3.88 -7.54
CA SER A 34 4.95 2.49 -7.37
C SER A 34 6.47 2.37 -7.16
N SER A 35 6.83 1.46 -6.25
CA SER A 35 8.08 1.35 -5.50
C SER A 35 9.34 1.56 -6.33
N ASN A 36 10.30 2.34 -5.80
CA ASN A 36 11.75 2.45 -6.15
C ASN A 36 12.15 2.45 -7.64
N ARG A 37 11.20 2.51 -8.57
CA ARG A 37 11.38 2.27 -10.00
C ARG A 37 10.69 3.32 -10.86
N TYR A 38 10.46 4.51 -10.32
CA TYR A 38 10.26 5.71 -11.13
C TYR A 38 9.00 5.64 -12.03
N PHE A 39 7.90 5.09 -11.50
CA PHE A 39 6.63 5.01 -12.22
C PHE A 39 5.57 5.91 -11.59
N ILE A 40 4.95 6.74 -12.43
CA ILE A 40 3.73 7.47 -12.11
C ILE A 40 2.55 6.60 -12.58
N GLU A 41 1.71 6.17 -11.64
CA GLU A 41 0.48 5.44 -11.93
C GLU A 41 -0.68 6.43 -12.01
N LEU A 42 -1.35 6.46 -13.15
CA LEU A 42 -2.49 7.34 -13.43
C LEU A 42 -3.77 6.52 -13.40
N ASN A 43 -4.53 6.65 -12.32
CA ASN A 43 -5.81 5.98 -12.13
C ASN A 43 -6.98 6.96 -12.31
N LYS A 44 -8.17 6.46 -12.64
CA LYS A 44 -9.38 7.28 -12.62
C LYS A 44 -9.58 7.87 -11.22
N ILE A 45 -10.11 9.08 -11.12
CA ILE A 45 -10.39 9.70 -9.82
C ILE A 45 -11.17 8.76 -8.89
N GLY A 46 -10.67 8.68 -7.67
CA GLY A 46 -11.26 7.88 -6.61
C GLY A 46 -10.87 6.40 -6.66
N VAL A 47 -10.12 5.96 -7.68
CA VAL A 47 -9.60 4.58 -7.74
C VAL A 47 -8.27 4.54 -6.99
N THR A 48 -8.34 4.14 -5.72
CA THR A 48 -7.18 3.88 -4.86
C THR A 48 -7.34 2.54 -4.19
N LYS A 49 -6.24 1.93 -3.73
CA LYS A 49 -6.28 0.64 -3.03
C LYS A 49 -7.25 0.67 -1.84
N GLY A 50 -7.23 1.75 -1.05
CA GLY A 50 -8.15 1.89 0.07
C GLY A 50 -9.63 2.05 -0.32
N ASN A 51 -9.94 2.80 -1.37
CA ASN A 51 -11.34 2.88 -1.83
C ASN A 51 -11.82 1.54 -2.38
N THR A 52 -10.98 0.84 -3.14
CA THR A 52 -11.29 -0.49 -3.66
C THR A 52 -11.45 -1.50 -2.52
N MET A 53 -10.61 -1.44 -1.49
CA MET A 53 -10.72 -2.28 -0.29
C MET A 53 -12.07 -2.08 0.41
N LEU A 54 -12.48 -0.84 0.68
CA LEU A 54 -13.78 -0.56 1.30
C LEU A 54 -14.96 -0.98 0.42
N GLN A 55 -14.83 -0.88 -0.91
CA GLN A 55 -15.86 -1.40 -1.82
C GLN A 55 -15.91 -2.92 -1.80
N LEU A 56 -14.76 -3.59 -1.74
CA LEU A 56 -14.67 -5.04 -1.67
C LEU A 56 -15.25 -5.55 -0.34
N ALA A 57 -14.96 -4.90 0.78
CA ALA A 57 -15.47 -5.26 2.11
C ALA A 57 -17.00 -5.23 2.20
N LYS A 58 -17.67 -4.40 1.39
CA LYS A 58 -19.14 -4.38 1.30
C LYS A 58 -19.75 -5.62 0.67
N ILE A 59 -19.00 -6.39 -0.13
CA ILE A 59 -19.50 -7.60 -0.78
C ILE A 59 -19.78 -8.71 0.25
N PRO A 60 -18.83 -9.03 1.17
CA PRO A 60 -19.08 -9.95 2.28
C PRO A 60 -19.72 -9.31 3.52
N ASP A 61 -20.09 -8.03 3.48
CA ASP A 61 -20.63 -7.27 4.64
C ASP A 61 -19.66 -7.17 5.84
N VAL A 62 -18.37 -6.95 5.53
CA VAL A 62 -17.32 -6.73 6.54
C VAL A 62 -17.24 -5.24 6.86
N ALA A 63 -17.29 -4.91 8.15
CA ALA A 63 -17.18 -3.54 8.61
C ALA A 63 -15.73 -3.04 8.47
N PRO A 64 -15.49 -1.74 8.17
CA PRO A 64 -14.13 -1.19 8.13
C PRO A 64 -13.31 -1.45 9.39
N GLU A 65 -13.98 -1.50 10.54
CA GLU A 65 -13.45 -1.79 11.88
C GLU A 65 -12.91 -3.23 12.00
N GLU A 66 -13.26 -4.12 11.08
CA GLU A 66 -12.82 -5.53 11.06
C GLU A 66 -11.67 -5.76 10.06
N ILE A 67 -11.14 -4.69 9.47
CA ILE A 67 -10.13 -4.77 8.41
C ILE A 67 -8.75 -4.49 8.98
N ILE A 68 -7.84 -5.45 8.73
CA ILE A 68 -6.40 -5.28 8.92
C ILE A 68 -5.75 -5.09 7.55
N ALA A 69 -5.06 -3.98 7.35
CA ALA A 69 -4.30 -3.69 6.13
C ALA A 69 -2.81 -3.85 6.35
N VAL A 70 -2.13 -4.57 5.45
CA VAL A 70 -0.67 -4.72 5.46
C VAL A 70 -0.10 -4.10 4.18
N GLY A 71 0.87 -3.21 4.30
CA GLY A 71 1.48 -2.52 3.16
C GLY A 71 2.87 -1.96 3.44
N ASP A 72 3.65 -1.72 2.40
CA ASP A 72 5.05 -1.32 2.51
C ASP A 72 5.41 -0.08 1.66
N ASN A 73 4.46 0.46 0.90
CA ASN A 73 4.76 1.49 -0.08
C ASN A 73 3.69 2.59 -0.17
N TYR A 74 4.02 3.71 -0.81
CA TYR A 74 3.18 4.91 -0.86
C TYR A 74 1.82 4.69 -1.54
N ASN A 75 1.73 3.73 -2.46
CA ASN A 75 0.45 3.34 -3.05
C ASN A 75 -0.46 2.57 -2.07
N ASP A 76 0.09 2.03 -0.99
CA ASP A 76 -0.66 1.34 0.08
C ASP A 76 -1.15 2.30 1.16
N LEU A 77 -0.58 3.51 1.29
CA LEU A 77 -1.00 4.50 2.30
C LEU A 77 -2.52 4.70 2.32
N SER A 78 -3.14 4.85 1.15
CA SER A 78 -4.60 5.01 1.07
C SER A 78 -5.41 3.86 1.66
N MET A 79 -4.84 2.65 1.67
CA MET A 79 -5.43 1.43 2.25
C MET A 79 -5.14 1.37 3.75
N LEU A 80 -3.90 1.67 4.14
CA LEU A 80 -3.46 1.72 5.53
C LEU A 80 -4.26 2.74 6.35
N GLU A 81 -4.50 3.95 5.82
CA GLU A 81 -5.30 5.00 6.48
C GLU A 81 -6.79 4.65 6.67
N LYS A 82 -7.32 3.68 5.92
CA LYS A 82 -8.75 3.35 5.89
C LYS A 82 -9.12 2.05 6.59
N ALA A 83 -8.12 1.26 6.95
CA ALA A 83 -8.30 0.07 7.75
C ALA A 83 -8.35 0.45 9.24
N ASP A 84 -8.94 -0.41 10.06
CA ASP A 84 -8.92 -0.23 11.52
C ASP A 84 -7.51 -0.38 12.08
N LEU A 85 -6.81 -1.39 11.57
CA LEU A 85 -5.45 -1.68 11.96
C LEU A 85 -4.54 -1.67 10.73
N SER A 86 -3.59 -0.74 10.76
CA SER A 86 -2.59 -0.57 9.72
C SER A 86 -1.25 -1.15 10.14
N ILE A 87 -0.72 -2.04 9.30
CA ILE A 87 0.50 -2.80 9.59
C ILE A 87 1.51 -2.62 8.47
N THR A 88 2.77 -2.46 8.85
CA THR A 88 3.86 -2.39 7.87
C THR A 88 5.06 -3.27 8.22
N PRO A 89 5.73 -3.88 7.22
CA PRO A 89 6.98 -4.61 7.43
C PRO A 89 8.14 -3.79 8.02
N SER A 90 9.13 -4.47 8.61
CA SER A 90 10.31 -3.80 9.18
C SER A 90 11.19 -3.09 8.16
N ASN A 91 11.15 -3.46 6.88
CA ASN A 91 11.95 -2.85 5.81
C ASN A 91 11.25 -1.69 5.07
N THR A 92 10.08 -1.27 5.54
CA THR A 92 9.34 -0.15 4.95
C THR A 92 10.05 1.20 5.15
N VAL A 93 9.79 2.15 4.23
CA VAL A 93 10.25 3.54 4.34
C VAL A 93 9.72 4.22 5.62
N LYS A 94 10.51 5.15 6.15
CA LYS A 94 10.24 5.78 7.45
C LYS A 94 8.88 6.49 7.48
N ASP A 95 8.55 7.22 6.42
CA ASP A 95 7.32 8.02 6.35
C ASP A 95 6.05 7.18 6.46
N ILE A 96 6.07 5.93 5.97
CA ILE A 96 4.93 5.01 6.09
C ILE A 96 4.89 4.37 7.47
N LYS A 97 6.04 4.02 8.04
CA LYS A 97 6.12 3.49 9.41
C LYS A 97 5.54 4.41 10.46
N GLU A 98 5.71 5.72 10.29
CA GLU A 98 5.15 6.73 11.21
C GLU A 98 3.61 6.86 11.09
N GLN A 99 3.03 6.36 10.00
CA GLN A 99 1.59 6.40 9.73
C GLN A 99 0.88 5.07 10.00
N CYS A 100 1.62 4.04 10.45
CA CYS A 100 1.06 2.71 10.73
C CYS A 100 0.94 2.46 12.24
N ASP A 101 -0.07 1.69 12.63
CA ASP A 101 -0.34 1.32 14.02
C ASP A 101 0.65 0.26 14.54
N TYR A 102 1.06 -0.66 13.65
CA TYR A 102 2.01 -1.72 13.99
C TYR A 102 3.11 -1.86 12.95
N ILE A 103 4.34 -2.01 13.44
CA ILE A 103 5.51 -2.31 12.62
C ILE A 103 5.94 -3.73 12.95
N CYS A 104 5.84 -4.63 11.98
CA CYS A 104 6.29 -6.01 12.13
C CYS A 104 7.81 -6.07 12.29
N LYS A 105 8.28 -7.10 12.99
CA LYS A 105 9.71 -7.44 13.11
C LYS A 105 10.22 -8.03 11.80
N ASN A 106 9.40 -8.87 11.17
CA ASN A 106 9.71 -9.47 9.88
C ASN A 106 9.66 -8.45 8.73
N ASN A 107 10.49 -8.68 7.74
CA ASN A 107 10.46 -7.92 6.50
C ASN A 107 9.41 -8.51 5.53
N ASN A 108 9.14 -7.81 4.44
CA ASN A 108 8.16 -8.25 3.43
C ASN A 108 8.49 -9.60 2.74
N ASN A 109 9.68 -10.17 2.94
CA ASN A 109 10.11 -11.46 2.41
C ASN A 109 10.25 -12.56 3.48
N THR A 110 10.15 -12.24 4.77
CA THR A 110 10.43 -13.18 5.89
C THR A 110 9.19 -13.52 6.72
N GLY A 111 8.00 -13.39 6.15
CA GLY A 111 6.76 -13.84 6.80
C GLY A 111 6.03 -12.76 7.60
N VAL A 112 5.93 -11.54 7.05
CA VAL A 112 5.10 -10.48 7.66
C VAL A 112 3.66 -10.94 7.91
N ILE A 113 3.08 -11.73 6.99
CA ILE A 113 1.70 -12.22 7.13
C ILE A 113 1.59 -13.24 8.27
N THR A 114 2.58 -14.12 8.42
CA THR A 114 2.62 -15.08 9.54
C THR A 114 2.63 -14.36 10.88
N GLU A 115 3.48 -13.33 11.02
CA GLU A 115 3.52 -12.51 12.24
C GLU A 115 2.20 -11.78 12.50
N VAL A 116 1.51 -11.31 11.46
CA VAL A 116 0.18 -10.71 11.60
C VAL A 116 -0.86 -11.73 12.06
N MET A 117 -0.85 -12.93 11.48
CA MET A 117 -1.77 -14.01 11.87
C MET A 117 -1.58 -14.41 13.33
N GLU A 118 -0.34 -14.64 13.75
CA GLU A 118 -0.01 -15.05 15.13
C GLU A 118 -0.39 -13.99 16.17
N ASN A 119 -0.18 -12.70 15.86
CA ASN A 119 -0.42 -11.63 16.83
C ASN A 119 -1.88 -11.15 16.88
N PHE A 120 -2.60 -11.18 15.76
CA PHE A 120 -3.92 -10.55 15.64
C PHE A 120 -5.07 -11.52 15.40
N PHE A 121 -4.81 -12.77 14.98
CA PHE A 121 -5.86 -13.77 14.71
C PHE A 121 -5.80 -15.00 15.63
N ASP A 122 -4.62 -15.40 16.09
CA ASP A 122 -4.42 -16.65 16.85
C ASP A 122 -4.73 -16.57 18.36
N GLN A 123 -5.70 -15.76 18.78
CA GLN A 123 -6.24 -15.86 20.15
C GLN A 123 -7.08 -17.13 20.38
N ASN A 124 -7.23 -18.02 19.39
CA ASN A 124 -7.74 -19.38 19.53
C ASN A 124 -7.13 -20.34 18.49
N HIS A 125 -6.00 -20.98 18.82
CA HIS A 125 -5.67 -22.38 18.49
C HIS A 125 -6.37 -22.99 17.26
N CYS A 126 -6.06 -22.52 16.03
CA CYS A 126 -6.71 -23.03 14.82
C CYS A 126 -5.77 -23.38 13.66
N LEU A 127 -4.52 -23.74 13.96
CA LEU A 127 -3.64 -24.47 13.03
C LEU A 127 -2.88 -25.56 13.78
N LYS A 128 -3.60 -26.56 14.32
CA LYS A 128 -2.96 -27.86 14.52
C LYS A 128 -2.80 -28.48 13.14
N GLU A 129 -1.55 -28.54 12.68
CA GLU A 129 -1.14 -29.32 11.53
C GLU A 129 -1.78 -30.71 11.61
N LYS A 130 -2.43 -31.13 10.52
CA LYS A 130 -2.75 -32.54 10.34
C LYS A 130 -1.43 -33.23 10.00
N ASP A 131 -0.89 -33.95 10.98
CA ASP A 131 0.06 -35.02 10.72
C ASP A 131 -0.61 -36.07 9.83
N ASP A 132 -0.08 -36.27 8.62
CA ASP A 132 -0.26 -37.47 7.79
C ASP A 132 1.13 -38.08 7.50
#